data_AF-A0A0K8TH77-F1
#
_entry.id   AF-A0A0K8TH77-F1
#
_cell.length_a   1.000
_cell.length_b   1.000
_cell.length_c   1.000
_cell.angle_alpha   90.00
_cell.angle_beta   90.00
_cell.angle_gamma   90.00
#
_symmetry.space_group_name_H-M   'P 1'
#
loop_
_entity.id
_entity.type
_entity.pdbx_description
1 polymer ?
#
loop_
_entity_poly.entity_id
_entity_poly.type
_entity_poly.pdbx_seq_one_letter_code
_entity_poly.pdbx_strand_id
1 'polypeptide(L)'
;MLGHQRVIVAGGMESMSNSPFYMMRGDSPYGGIKLHDAIIYDGLTDVYNKCHMGNCAENTAKVQKISREEQDNFAIASYKKSAEAVKAGLFKDEIVPVRVPQKRGKEDLIVEEDEEYKKVNFDKFSKLSTVFQKEGGTVTAGNASTLNDGGAAMVLMSGQALKEAKATPIARIVGFADGETKPIDFPIAPAFAILNY
;
A
#
# COMPACT_ATOMS: atom_id res chain seq x y z
N MET A 1 -5.89 26.01 6.55
CA MET A 1 -5.62 26.88 5.39
C MET A 1 -6.80 27.81 5.06
N LEU A 2 -8.06 27.34 4.98
CA LEU A 2 -9.19 28.20 4.58
C LEU A 2 -10.20 28.55 5.68
N GLY A 3 -10.11 27.94 6.86
CA GLY A 3 -10.99 28.25 7.99
C GLY A 3 -12.43 27.70 7.89
N HIS A 4 -12.75 26.92 6.85
CA HIS A 4 -14.09 26.36 6.66
C HIS A 4 -14.51 25.34 7.73
N GLN A 5 -13.54 24.58 8.25
CA GLN A 5 -13.75 23.57 9.28
C GLN A 5 -12.67 23.70 10.34
N ARG A 6 -13.06 23.45 11.60
CA ARG A 6 -12.20 23.61 12.77
C ARG A 6 -11.63 22.29 13.28
N VAL A 7 -12.37 21.19 13.07
CA VAL A 7 -12.02 19.81 13.43
C VAL A 7 -12.54 18.91 12.32
N ILE A 8 -11.70 18.00 11.81
CA ILE A 8 -12.06 16.99 10.81
C ILE A 8 -11.39 15.66 11.13
N VAL A 9 -11.96 14.57 10.63
CA VAL A 9 -11.29 13.27 10.54
C VAL A 9 -10.87 13.05 9.10
N ALA A 10 -9.62 12.66 8.88
CA ALA A 10 -9.07 12.31 7.58
C ALA A 10 -8.37 10.96 7.67
N GLY A 11 -8.32 10.21 6.58
CA GLY A 11 -7.77 8.85 6.58
C GLY A 11 -7.97 8.14 5.24
N GLY A 12 -7.76 6.83 5.26
CA GLY A 12 -7.98 5.94 4.13
C GLY A 12 -8.25 4.53 4.62
N MET A 13 -8.95 3.74 3.82
CA MET A 13 -9.24 2.34 4.09
C MET A 13 -9.34 1.57 2.78
N GLU A 14 -8.93 0.31 2.79
CA GLU A 14 -9.03 -0.59 1.65
C GLU A 14 -9.28 -2.02 2.15
N SER A 15 -10.11 -2.76 1.43
CA SER A 15 -10.24 -4.20 1.63
C SER A 15 -10.12 -4.94 0.31
N MET A 16 -8.87 -5.21 -0.08
CA MET A 16 -8.54 -5.92 -1.31
C MET A 16 -9.11 -7.35 -1.31
N SER A 17 -9.18 -8.00 -0.16
CA SER A 17 -9.77 -9.35 -0.05
C SER A 17 -11.25 -9.40 -0.43
N ASN A 18 -11.96 -8.27 -0.36
CA ASN A 18 -13.37 -8.15 -0.70
C ASN A 18 -13.62 -7.49 -2.06
N SER A 19 -12.57 -7.21 -2.85
CA SER A 19 -12.72 -6.65 -4.18
C SER A 19 -13.52 -7.61 -5.09
N PRO A 20 -14.56 -7.14 -5.79
CA PRO A 20 -15.43 -7.99 -6.57
C PRO A 20 -14.85 -8.30 -7.96
N PHE A 21 -15.58 -9.12 -8.71
CA PHE A 21 -15.39 -9.24 -10.16
C PHE A 21 -16.46 -8.42 -10.89
N TYR A 22 -16.10 -7.83 -12.04
CA TYR A 22 -17.00 -7.08 -12.90
C TYR A 22 -17.42 -7.88 -14.13
N MET A 23 -18.67 -7.66 -14.53
CA MET A 23 -19.20 -8.05 -15.83
C MET A 23 -19.73 -6.79 -16.51
N MET A 24 -19.37 -6.60 -17.77
CA MET A 24 -19.85 -5.44 -18.54
C MET A 24 -21.38 -5.52 -18.69
N ARG A 25 -22.04 -4.37 -18.50
CA ARG A 25 -23.48 -4.25 -18.71
C ARG A 25 -23.81 -4.34 -20.20
N GLY A 26 -24.82 -5.15 -20.54
CA GLY A 26 -25.31 -5.31 -21.91
C GLY A 26 -25.59 -6.78 -22.23
N ASP A 27 -25.84 -7.06 -23.50
CA ASP A 27 -26.03 -8.43 -23.98
C ASP A 27 -24.71 -9.20 -23.94
N SER A 28 -24.78 -10.47 -23.54
CA SER A 28 -23.61 -11.34 -23.54
C SER A 28 -23.22 -11.71 -24.98
N PRO A 29 -22.00 -11.38 -25.45
CA PRO A 29 -21.56 -11.71 -26.79
C PRO A 29 -21.47 -13.24 -26.99
N TYR A 30 -21.76 -13.69 -28.22
CA TYR A 30 -21.49 -15.07 -28.63
C TYR A 30 -19.98 -15.35 -28.54
N GLY A 31 -19.60 -16.49 -27.96
CA GLY A 31 -18.20 -16.87 -27.74
C GLY A 31 -17.70 -16.65 -26.30
N GLY A 32 -18.50 -16.03 -25.43
CA GLY A 32 -18.26 -15.98 -23.99
C GLY A 32 -17.97 -14.57 -23.45
N ILE A 33 -17.99 -14.47 -22.12
CA ILE A 33 -17.75 -13.22 -21.38
C ILE A 33 -16.50 -13.37 -20.51
N LYS A 34 -15.74 -12.27 -20.38
CA LYS A 34 -14.67 -12.16 -19.40
C LYS A 34 -15.21 -11.46 -18.16
N LEU A 35 -15.04 -12.10 -17.01
CA LEU A 35 -15.19 -11.42 -15.72
C LEU A 35 -13.85 -10.75 -15.38
N HIS A 36 -13.90 -9.47 -15.06
CA HIS A 36 -12.72 -8.66 -14.76
C HIS A 36 -12.51 -8.63 -13.25
N ASP A 37 -11.32 -9.00 -12.79
CA ASP A 37 -10.91 -8.82 -11.39
C ASP A 37 -10.72 -7.33 -11.12
N ALA A 38 -11.46 -6.77 -10.14
CA ALA A 38 -11.42 -5.34 -9.83
C ALA A 38 -10.03 -4.87 -9.38
N ILE A 39 -9.28 -5.69 -8.64
CA ILE A 39 -7.94 -5.34 -8.15
C ILE A 39 -7.02 -5.07 -9.34
N ILE A 40 -7.04 -5.97 -10.31
CA ILE A 40 -6.20 -5.86 -11.50
C ILE A 40 -6.73 -4.76 -12.42
N TYR A 41 -8.04 -4.71 -12.63
CA TYR A 41 -8.64 -3.84 -13.63
C TYR A 41 -8.61 -2.36 -13.24
N ASP A 42 -8.99 -2.03 -12.00
CA ASP A 42 -9.05 -0.63 -11.53
C ASP A 42 -7.80 -0.21 -10.75
N GLY A 43 -7.15 -1.14 -10.03
CA GLY A 43 -6.04 -0.82 -9.13
C GLY A 43 -4.65 -0.97 -9.74
N LEU A 44 -4.37 -2.12 -10.37
CA LEU A 44 -2.99 -2.53 -10.68
C LEU A 44 -2.61 -2.53 -12.16
N THR A 45 -3.50 -2.09 -13.05
CA THR A 45 -3.21 -1.99 -14.50
C THR A 45 -3.05 -0.54 -14.93
N ASP A 46 -1.91 -0.24 -15.56
CA ASP A 46 -1.70 1.07 -16.16
C ASP A 46 -2.62 1.23 -17.38
N VAL A 47 -3.44 2.28 -17.37
CA VAL A 47 -4.46 2.50 -18.41
C VAL A 47 -3.82 2.76 -19.77
N TYR A 48 -2.63 3.36 -19.84
CA TYR A 48 -2.05 3.83 -21.09
C TYR A 48 -1.16 2.76 -21.73
N ASN A 49 -0.31 2.12 -20.93
CA ASN A 49 0.66 1.10 -21.34
C ASN A 49 0.07 -0.31 -21.29
N LYS A 50 -1.13 -0.50 -20.71
CA LYS A 50 -1.85 -1.77 -20.62
C LYS A 50 -1.00 -2.88 -19.98
N CYS A 51 -0.27 -2.54 -18.93
CA CYS A 51 0.63 -3.43 -18.21
C CYS A 51 0.43 -3.33 -16.69
N HIS A 52 0.93 -4.30 -15.93
CA HIS A 52 0.82 -4.30 -14.48
C HIS A 52 1.73 -3.21 -13.88
N MET A 53 1.39 -2.63 -12.72
CA MET A 53 2.25 -1.66 -12.01
C MET A 53 3.69 -2.17 -11.80
N GLY A 54 3.84 -3.49 -11.61
CA GLY A 54 5.14 -4.15 -11.51
C GLY A 54 6.00 -4.04 -12.78
N ASN A 55 5.40 -3.96 -13.97
CA ASN A 55 6.13 -3.69 -15.22
C ASN A 55 6.66 -2.24 -15.28
N CYS A 56 5.94 -1.28 -14.71
CA CYS A 56 6.42 0.10 -14.57
C CYS A 56 7.63 0.18 -13.62
N ALA A 57 7.63 -0.63 -12.55
CA ALA A 57 8.78 -0.76 -11.66
C ALA A 57 9.99 -1.37 -12.39
N GLU A 58 9.80 -2.41 -13.21
CA GLU A 58 10.88 -2.98 -14.05
C GLU A 58 11.46 -1.95 -15.04
N ASN A 59 10.61 -1.11 -15.64
CA ASN A 59 11.07 0.00 -16.49
C ASN A 59 12.00 0.94 -15.72
N THR A 60 11.60 1.36 -14.52
CA THR A 60 12.42 2.25 -13.69
C THR A 60 13.71 1.57 -13.23
N ALA A 61 13.64 0.31 -12.79
CA ALA A 61 14.81 -0.46 -12.39
C ALA A 61 15.85 -0.55 -13.52
N LYS A 62 15.40 -0.77 -14.77
CA LYS A 62 16.27 -0.77 -15.94
C LYS A 62 16.90 0.60 -16.21
N VAL A 63 16.11 1.67 -16.20
CA VAL A 63 16.59 3.04 -16.49
C VAL A 63 17.58 3.52 -15.43
N GLN A 64 17.27 3.29 -14.16
CA GLN A 64 18.08 3.71 -13.01
C GLN A 64 19.19 2.69 -12.65
N LYS A 65 19.25 1.55 -13.36
CA LYS A 65 20.20 0.46 -13.14
C LYS A 65 20.15 -0.12 -11.72
N ILE A 66 18.95 -0.22 -11.14
CA ILE A 66 18.74 -0.82 -9.82
C ILE A 66 18.71 -2.33 -9.99
N SER A 67 19.71 -3.00 -9.42
CA SER A 67 19.87 -4.44 -9.54
C SER A 67 18.85 -5.23 -8.72
N ARG A 68 18.64 -6.50 -9.10
CA ARG A 68 17.86 -7.46 -8.32
C ARG A 68 18.36 -7.60 -6.88
N GLU A 69 19.69 -7.62 -6.70
CA GLU A 69 20.31 -7.78 -5.39
C GLU A 69 20.01 -6.59 -4.47
N GLU A 70 20.07 -5.37 -4.98
CA GLU A 70 19.69 -4.17 -4.23
C GLU A 70 18.23 -4.19 -3.79
N GLN A 71 17.32 -4.62 -4.67
CA GLN A 71 15.89 -4.75 -4.36
C GLN A 71 15.64 -5.81 -3.28
N ASP A 72 16.26 -6.99 -3.41
CA ASP A 72 16.15 -8.06 -2.41
C ASP A 72 16.72 -7.62 -1.05
N ASN A 73 17.89 -6.98 -1.04
CA ASN A 73 18.51 -6.48 0.19
C ASN A 73 17.63 -5.43 0.88
N PHE A 74 17.02 -4.52 0.12
CA PHE A 74 16.08 -3.54 0.65
C PHE A 74 14.86 -4.21 1.28
N ALA A 75 14.26 -5.17 0.59
CA ALA A 75 13.09 -5.89 1.09
C ALA A 75 13.40 -6.72 2.34
N ILE A 76 14.53 -7.44 2.37
CA ILE A 76 14.99 -8.17 3.55
C ILE A 76 15.18 -7.21 4.74
N ALA A 77 15.78 -6.04 4.51
CA ALA A 77 15.94 -5.02 5.54
C ALA A 77 14.58 -4.48 6.03
N SER A 78 13.60 -4.33 5.14
CA SER A 78 12.22 -3.94 5.49
C SER A 78 11.58 -4.93 6.46
N TYR A 79 11.57 -6.22 6.12
CA TYR A 79 11.04 -7.28 7.00
C TYR A 79 11.72 -7.32 8.38
N LYS A 80 13.05 -7.16 8.42
CA LYS A 80 13.81 -7.11 9.68
C LYS A 80 13.42 -5.90 10.54
N LYS A 81 13.34 -4.70 9.94
CA LYS A 81 12.93 -3.48 10.66
C LYS A 81 11.51 -3.60 11.21
N SER A 82 10.58 -4.16 10.45
CA SER A 82 9.21 -4.39 10.92
C SER A 82 9.18 -5.33 12.12
N ALA A 83 9.89 -6.46 12.06
CA ALA A 83 9.98 -7.40 13.18
C ALA A 83 10.62 -6.78 14.44
N GLU A 84 11.66 -5.96 14.26
CA GLU A 84 12.30 -5.22 15.35
C GLU A 84 11.36 -4.17 15.97
N ALA A 85 10.63 -3.41 15.15
CA ALA A 85 9.68 -2.40 15.62
C ALA A 85 8.52 -3.01 16.41
N VAL A 86 7.97 -4.14 15.95
CA VAL A 86 6.95 -4.89 16.68
C VAL A 86 7.50 -5.42 18.00
N LYS A 87 8.69 -6.04 17.98
CA LYS A 87 9.36 -6.54 19.20
C LYS A 87 9.63 -5.42 20.22
N ALA A 88 9.98 -4.23 19.75
CA ALA A 88 10.18 -3.04 20.57
C ALA A 88 8.86 -2.38 21.04
N GLY A 89 7.71 -2.83 20.53
CA GLY A 89 6.40 -2.32 20.91
C GLY A 89 6.06 -0.94 20.35
N LEU A 90 6.69 -0.54 19.24
CA LEU A 90 6.55 0.82 18.69
C LEU A 90 5.14 1.12 18.16
N PHE A 91 4.36 0.09 17.79
CA PHE A 91 3.02 0.24 17.24
C PHE A 91 1.90 0.13 18.27
N LYS A 92 2.22 -0.06 19.56
CA LYS A 92 1.19 -0.27 20.61
C LYS A 92 0.22 0.90 20.76
N ASP A 93 0.68 2.12 20.53
CA ASP A 93 -0.13 3.34 20.61
C ASP A 93 -0.82 3.67 19.27
N GLU A 94 -0.44 2.98 18.18
CA GLU A 94 -0.94 3.23 16.83
C GLU A 94 -2.01 2.20 16.40
N ILE A 95 -1.79 0.90 16.70
CA ILE A 95 -2.67 -0.18 16.29
C ILE A 95 -3.82 -0.34 17.29
N VAL A 96 -5.05 -0.26 16.78
CA VAL A 96 -6.26 -0.58 17.53
C VAL A 96 -6.66 -2.04 17.24
N PRO A 97 -6.76 -2.92 18.24
CA PRO A 97 -7.16 -4.31 18.02
C PRO A 97 -8.55 -4.47 17.38
N VAL A 98 -8.64 -5.30 16.35
CA VAL A 98 -9.88 -5.63 15.64
C VAL A 98 -10.38 -6.99 16.07
N ARG A 99 -11.64 -7.07 16.51
CA ARG A 99 -12.31 -8.33 16.87
C ARG A 99 -13.06 -8.87 15.66
N VAL A 100 -12.74 -10.10 15.24
CA VAL A 100 -13.34 -10.77 14.08
C VAL A 100 -14.24 -11.91 14.59
N PRO A 101 -15.58 -11.76 14.49
CA PRO A 101 -16.53 -12.77 14.93
C PRO A 101 -16.28 -14.13 14.28
N GLN A 102 -16.24 -15.18 15.09
CA GLN A 102 -16.07 -16.55 14.62
C GLN A 102 -17.42 -17.29 14.56
N LYS A 103 -17.41 -18.52 14.03
CA LYS A 103 -18.60 -19.39 13.99
C LYS A 103 -19.22 -19.53 15.39
N ARG A 104 -20.54 -19.66 15.45
CA ARG A 104 -21.32 -19.78 16.71
C ARG A 104 -20.67 -20.73 17.71
N GLY A 105 -20.41 -20.24 18.92
CA GLY A 105 -19.80 -20.99 20.02
C GLY A 105 -18.28 -20.91 20.10
N LYS A 106 -17.61 -20.19 19.19
CA LYS A 106 -16.18 -19.84 19.31
C LYS A 106 -16.02 -18.38 19.74
N GLU A 107 -14.95 -18.11 20.47
CA GLU A 107 -14.54 -16.74 20.81
C GLU A 107 -14.07 -15.99 19.56
N ASP A 108 -14.16 -14.66 19.59
CA ASP A 108 -13.68 -13.79 18.52
C ASP A 108 -12.17 -13.94 18.33
N LEU A 109 -11.73 -13.91 17.07
CA LEU A 109 -10.31 -13.75 16.76
C LEU A 109 -9.93 -12.29 16.96
N ILE A 110 -8.97 -12.01 17.83
CA ILE A 110 -8.44 -10.66 18.03
C ILE A 110 -7.21 -10.48 17.13
N VAL A 111 -7.28 -9.53 16.22
CA VAL A 111 -6.16 -9.10 15.36
C VAL A 111 -5.63 -7.80 15.92
N GLU A 112 -4.45 -7.84 16.52
CA GLU A 112 -3.80 -6.69 17.21
C GLU A 112 -2.38 -6.42 16.72
N GLU A 113 -1.97 -7.07 15.64
CA GLU A 113 -0.63 -7.00 15.10
C GLU A 113 -0.66 -7.25 13.59
N ASP A 114 0.18 -6.56 12.83
CA ASP A 114 0.32 -6.79 11.39
C ASP A 114 0.72 -8.25 11.09
N GLU A 115 0.04 -8.87 10.11
CA GLU A 115 0.25 -10.28 9.79
C GLU A 115 1.45 -10.50 8.86
N GLU A 116 1.68 -9.58 7.93
CA GLU A 116 2.46 -9.84 6.72
C GLU A 116 3.97 -9.97 6.97
N TYR A 117 4.51 -9.21 7.92
CA TYR A 117 5.96 -9.20 8.19
C TYR A 117 6.49 -10.57 8.68
N LYS A 118 5.59 -11.45 9.16
CA LYS A 118 5.91 -12.81 9.60
C LYS A 118 5.97 -13.80 8.43
N LYS A 119 5.35 -13.48 7.30
CA LYS A 119 5.20 -14.38 6.12
C LYS A 119 6.43 -14.32 5.21
N VAL A 120 7.62 -14.48 5.79
CA VAL A 120 8.89 -14.29 5.09
C VAL A 120 9.80 -15.51 5.22
N ASN A 121 10.48 -15.87 4.13
CA ASN A 121 11.56 -16.85 4.14
C ASN A 121 12.80 -16.24 3.47
N PHE A 122 13.74 -15.75 4.29
CA PHE A 122 14.93 -15.06 3.82
C PHE A 122 15.82 -15.91 2.90
N ASP A 123 15.88 -17.23 3.12
CA ASP A 123 16.70 -18.15 2.32
C ASP A 123 16.15 -18.37 0.89
N LYS A 124 14.89 -17.96 0.67
CA LYS A 124 14.22 -18.09 -0.62
C LYS A 124 14.27 -16.81 -1.47
N PHE A 125 14.62 -15.66 -0.89
CA PHE A 125 14.59 -14.36 -1.60
C PHE A 125 15.31 -14.41 -2.95
N SER A 126 16.59 -14.79 -2.96
CA SER A 126 17.41 -14.87 -4.16
C SER A 126 16.96 -15.93 -5.17
N LYS A 127 16.08 -16.85 -4.76
CA LYS A 127 15.54 -17.93 -5.58
C LYS A 127 14.16 -17.62 -6.15
N LEU A 128 13.53 -16.53 -5.74
CA LEU A 128 12.22 -16.15 -6.27
C LEU A 128 12.34 -15.75 -7.73
N SER A 129 11.45 -16.29 -8.55
CA SER A 129 11.27 -15.90 -9.94
C SER A 129 10.71 -14.49 -10.04
N THR A 130 11.04 -13.81 -11.12
CA THR A 130 10.43 -12.53 -11.48
C THR A 130 9.01 -12.76 -11.98
N VAL A 131 8.06 -11.97 -11.48
CA VAL A 131 6.62 -12.25 -11.69
C VAL A 131 5.98 -11.36 -12.76
N PHE A 132 6.59 -10.21 -13.07
CA PHE A 132 6.03 -9.26 -14.04
C PHE A 132 6.76 -9.28 -15.39
N GLN A 133 8.04 -9.65 -15.40
CA GLN A 133 8.87 -9.68 -16.62
C GLN A 133 9.74 -10.93 -16.65
N LYS A 134 9.65 -11.70 -17.74
CA LYS A 134 10.39 -12.96 -17.92
C LYS A 134 11.88 -12.74 -18.19
N GLU A 135 12.21 -11.85 -19.10
CA GLU A 135 13.60 -11.61 -19.53
C GLU A 135 14.13 -10.34 -18.88
N GLY A 136 15.25 -10.46 -18.15
CA GLY A 136 15.89 -9.31 -17.49
C GLY A 136 15.04 -8.64 -16.41
N GLY A 137 14.05 -9.35 -15.85
CA GLY A 137 13.26 -8.85 -14.73
C GLY A 137 14.06 -8.83 -13.43
N THR A 138 13.59 -8.02 -12.49
CA THR A 138 14.18 -7.80 -11.16
C THR A 138 13.13 -7.86 -10.04
N VAL A 139 11.86 -7.64 -10.35
CA VAL A 139 10.78 -7.58 -9.37
C VAL A 139 10.19 -8.97 -9.12
N THR A 140 10.09 -9.34 -7.85
CA THR A 140 9.58 -10.63 -7.36
C THR A 140 8.50 -10.44 -6.31
N ALA A 141 7.81 -11.53 -5.97
CA ALA A 141 6.86 -11.53 -4.85
C ALA A 141 7.50 -11.19 -3.48
N GLY A 142 8.83 -11.36 -3.33
CA GLY A 142 9.52 -11.06 -2.06
C GLY A 142 9.95 -9.60 -1.93
N ASN A 143 10.18 -8.92 -3.06
CA ASN A 143 10.67 -7.54 -3.07
C ASN A 143 9.62 -6.52 -3.56
N ALA A 144 8.40 -6.97 -3.86
CA ALA A 144 7.23 -6.14 -4.09
C ALA A 144 6.30 -6.12 -2.87
N SER A 145 5.41 -5.14 -2.79
CA SER A 145 4.33 -5.12 -1.81
C SER A 145 3.28 -6.21 -2.09
N THR A 146 2.61 -6.66 -1.03
CA THR A 146 1.51 -7.62 -1.10
C THR A 146 0.15 -6.94 -1.30
N LEU A 147 -0.90 -7.74 -1.46
CA LEU A 147 -2.29 -7.27 -1.38
C LEU A 147 -2.75 -7.38 0.07
N ASN A 148 -3.34 -6.32 0.62
CA ASN A 148 -3.62 -6.22 2.07
C ASN A 148 -4.99 -5.58 2.34
N ASP A 149 -5.48 -5.78 3.56
CA ASP A 149 -6.67 -5.12 4.09
C ASP A 149 -6.26 -4.23 5.27
N GLY A 150 -6.83 -3.02 5.37
CA GLY A 150 -6.53 -2.13 6.48
C GLY A 150 -7.20 -0.76 6.38
N GLY A 151 -7.10 0.01 7.46
CA GLY A 151 -7.56 1.39 7.49
C GLY A 151 -6.82 2.21 8.54
N ALA A 152 -6.62 3.50 8.25
CA ALA A 152 -5.97 4.45 9.12
C ALA A 152 -6.74 5.76 9.13
N ALA A 153 -6.81 6.42 10.29
CA ALA A 153 -7.48 7.71 10.43
C ALA A 153 -6.74 8.61 11.43
N MET A 154 -6.87 9.91 11.22
CA MET A 154 -6.34 10.95 12.09
C MET A 154 -7.35 12.06 12.31
N VAL A 155 -7.31 12.63 13.51
CA VAL A 155 -8.08 13.82 13.87
C VAL A 155 -7.22 15.05 13.59
N LEU A 156 -7.69 15.91 12.69
CA LEU A 156 -7.04 17.18 12.38
C LEU A 156 -7.82 18.32 13.02
N MET A 157 -7.08 19.20 13.69
CA MET A 157 -7.65 20.34 14.40
C MET A 157 -6.92 21.63 14.03
N SER A 158 -7.69 22.71 13.90
CA SER A 158 -7.12 24.06 13.84
C SER A 158 -6.45 24.42 15.18
N GLY A 159 -5.48 25.33 15.16
CA GLY A 159 -4.80 25.79 16.38
C GLY A 159 -5.75 26.40 17.41
N GLN A 160 -6.85 27.03 16.99
CA GLN A 160 -7.88 27.53 17.89
C GLN A 160 -8.69 26.40 18.53
N ALA A 161 -9.11 25.40 17.72
CA ALA A 161 -9.85 24.25 18.24
C ALA A 161 -9.04 23.43 19.24
N LEU A 162 -7.72 23.28 19.01
CA LEU A 162 -6.81 22.64 19.97
C LEU A 162 -6.83 23.34 21.35
N LYS A 163 -6.76 24.69 21.36
CA LYS A 163 -6.80 25.48 22.60
C LYS A 163 -8.13 25.34 23.34
N GLU A 164 -9.24 25.39 22.63
CA GLU A 164 -10.58 25.24 23.22
C GLU A 164 -10.80 23.84 23.79
N ALA A 165 -10.36 22.80 23.07
CA ALA A 165 -10.46 21.41 23.50
C ALA A 165 -9.43 21.04 24.58
N LYS A 166 -8.46 21.92 24.88
CA LYS A 166 -7.32 21.64 25.77
C LYS A 166 -6.58 20.35 25.38
N ALA A 167 -6.48 20.10 24.08
CA ALA A 167 -5.83 18.91 23.53
C ALA A 167 -4.34 19.17 23.25
N THR A 168 -3.51 18.14 23.45
CA THR A 168 -2.08 18.17 23.11
C THR A 168 -1.89 17.62 21.70
N PRO A 169 -1.37 18.40 20.73
CA PRO A 169 -1.12 17.90 19.38
C PRO A 169 0.08 16.95 19.36
N ILE A 170 0.03 15.92 18.51
CA ILE A 170 1.15 14.99 18.27
C ILE A 170 2.14 15.58 17.25
N ALA A 171 1.63 16.29 16.25
CA ALA A 171 2.42 16.91 15.19
C ALA A 171 1.70 18.13 14.58
N ARG A 172 2.41 18.86 13.71
CA ARG A 172 1.86 19.96 12.91
C ARG A 172 2.14 19.70 11.43
N ILE A 173 1.11 19.82 10.59
CA ILE A 173 1.26 19.80 9.12
C ILE A 173 1.95 21.10 8.69
N VAL A 174 3.15 20.99 8.11
CA VAL A 174 3.95 22.13 7.62
C VAL A 174 3.68 22.44 6.16
N GLY A 175 3.39 21.42 5.37
CA GLY A 175 2.98 21.53 3.98
C GLY A 175 2.80 20.15 3.36
N PHE A 176 2.39 20.17 2.11
CA PHE A 176 2.12 19.02 1.27
C PHE A 176 2.28 19.46 -0.18
N ALA A 177 2.64 18.54 -1.07
CA ALA A 177 2.79 18.80 -2.50
C ALA A 177 2.46 17.54 -3.28
N ASP A 178 1.95 17.72 -4.49
CA ASP A 178 1.68 16.67 -5.46
C ASP A 178 2.74 16.74 -6.57
N GLY A 179 3.30 15.60 -6.95
CA GLY A 179 4.28 15.47 -8.02
C GLY A 179 3.80 14.47 -9.05
N GLU A 180 3.90 14.82 -10.33
CA GLU A 180 3.43 14.00 -11.45
C GLU A 180 4.50 13.81 -12.51
N THR A 181 4.40 12.71 -13.25
CA THR A 181 5.25 12.41 -14.41
C THR A 181 4.47 11.46 -15.34
N LYS A 182 5.13 10.91 -16.36
CA LYS A 182 4.52 9.91 -17.23
C LYS A 182 4.02 8.71 -16.40
N PRO A 183 2.88 8.11 -16.75
CA PRO A 183 2.30 7.00 -15.98
C PRO A 183 3.29 5.83 -15.72
N ILE A 184 4.09 5.45 -16.73
CA ILE A 184 5.09 4.38 -16.59
C ILE A 184 6.24 4.73 -15.63
N ASP A 185 6.47 6.01 -15.38
CA ASP A 185 7.54 6.55 -14.55
C ASP A 185 7.03 6.93 -13.15
N PHE A 186 5.83 6.47 -12.74
CA PHE A 186 5.30 6.76 -11.40
C PHE A 186 6.27 6.45 -10.24
N PRO A 187 7.18 5.44 -10.30
CA PRO A 187 8.10 5.18 -9.20
C PRO A 187 9.04 6.35 -8.87
N ILE A 188 9.28 7.27 -9.82
CA ILE A 188 10.09 8.47 -9.59
C ILE A 188 9.25 9.72 -9.27
N ALA A 189 7.91 9.66 -9.38
CA ALA A 189 7.01 10.77 -9.05
C ALA A 189 7.24 11.35 -7.63
N PRO A 190 7.48 10.52 -6.58
CA PRO A 190 7.73 11.05 -5.23
C PRO A 190 8.92 12.01 -5.15
N ALA A 191 9.96 11.83 -5.98
CA ALA A 191 11.11 12.73 -5.99
C ALA A 191 10.71 14.15 -6.45
N PHE A 192 9.78 14.29 -7.39
CA PHE A 192 9.28 15.59 -7.83
C PHE A 192 8.42 16.29 -6.77
N ALA A 193 7.67 15.53 -5.97
CA ALA A 193 6.89 16.10 -4.88
C ALA A 193 7.79 16.67 -3.76
N ILE A 194 8.91 15.98 -3.48
CA ILE A 194 9.86 16.38 -2.42
C ILE A 194 10.74 17.55 -2.87
N LEU A 195 11.27 17.52 -4.10
CA LEU A 195 12.24 18.53 -4.58
C LEU A 195 11.63 19.91 -4.84
N ASN A 196 10.31 19.99 -4.99
CA ASN A 196 9.57 21.24 -5.20
C ASN A 196 9.07 21.87 -3.89
N TYR A 197 9.53 21.38 -2.73
CA TYR A 197 9.18 21.88 -1.39
C TYR A 197 10.34 22.65 -0.73
#